data_AF-A0A6J4KP78-F1
#
_entry.id   AF-A0A6J4KP78-F1
#
_cell.length_a   1.000
_cell.length_b   1.000
_cell.length_c   1.000
_cell.angle_alpha   90.00
_cell.angle_beta   90.00
_cell.angle_gamma   90.00
#
_symmetry.space_group_name_H-M   'P 1'
#
loop_
_entity.id
_entity.type
_entity.pdbx_description
1 polymer ?
#
loop_
_entity_poly.entity_id
_entity_poly.type
_entity_poly.pdbx_seq_one_letter_code
_entity_poly.pdbx_strand_id
1 'polypeptide(L)'
;MSAGDVSALYIPDVGPDDDALGAALAYGRARLDVGPLQAETKDPGSVLRKEWQRQTSCDPEVIASWFAGTDHGVFIHAGRSGLVIFDVDDPDLVPSKLAAAIAECSPPYQTTRDGDDRRGHYIFQQPPGRMLGNGTGKLGGDWGQIRGLHGVIVVAPSVHENVADGGRYVWRRTGLVPELPSSVAKLLDDATEASDAATDAQVEAFLDKHTDASRHELLEAWCRTYVRKVEAGESRHDRMVSVLTGAMKEARAGYFDARTAAATLAGLFLVAVRRGPLPGGKQGVARTPGQARSEWAGILASAGRGRRPRRGPAAGGREDATVTATAFRGVRRGRQAQRPG
;
A
#
# COMPACT_ATOMS: atom_id res chain seq x y z
N MET A 1 37.06 10.70 -16.18
CA MET A 1 35.64 10.27 -16.17
C MET A 1 34.89 11.30 -15.36
N SER A 2 34.09 12.14 -16.01
CA SER A 2 33.30 13.18 -15.34
C SER A 2 32.25 12.50 -14.46
N ALA A 3 32.16 12.91 -13.19
CA ALA A 3 31.05 12.57 -12.32
C ALA A 3 29.78 13.12 -12.99
N GLY A 4 28.98 12.22 -13.57
CA GLY A 4 27.70 12.57 -14.15
C GLY A 4 26.87 13.28 -13.10
N ASP A 5 26.48 14.52 -13.40
CA ASP A 5 25.60 15.33 -12.60
C ASP A 5 24.30 14.55 -12.36
N VAL A 6 24.15 13.99 -11.16
CA VAL A 6 22.91 13.34 -10.75
C VAL A 6 21.95 14.49 -10.48
N SER A 7 21.31 14.98 -11.54
CA SER A 7 20.31 16.04 -11.44
C SER A 7 19.28 15.65 -10.39
N ALA A 8 19.14 16.49 -9.37
CA ALA A 8 18.28 16.25 -8.22
C ALA A 8 16.82 16.18 -8.65
N LEU A 9 16.08 15.22 -8.11
CA LEU A 9 14.65 15.06 -8.39
C LEU A 9 13.87 16.27 -7.86
N TYR A 10 13.00 16.83 -8.69
CA TYR A 10 12.20 18.02 -8.35
C TYR A 10 10.80 17.94 -8.95
N ILE A 11 9.86 18.69 -8.38
CA ILE A 11 8.56 18.95 -8.99
C ILE A 11 8.66 20.29 -9.74
N PRO A 12 8.41 20.33 -11.05
CA PRO A 12 8.44 21.57 -11.81
C PRO A 12 7.31 22.52 -11.38
N ASP A 13 7.50 23.81 -11.64
CA ASP A 13 6.41 24.77 -11.51
C ASP A 13 5.42 24.54 -12.66
N VAL A 14 4.20 24.16 -12.31
CA VAL A 14 3.10 23.90 -13.23
C VAL A 14 1.88 24.62 -12.68
N GLY A 15 1.40 25.60 -13.43
CA GLY A 15 0.27 26.43 -13.10
C GLY A 15 -1.07 25.79 -13.50
N PRO A 16 -2.18 26.36 -13.03
CA PRO A 16 -3.53 25.93 -13.40
C PRO A 16 -3.88 26.21 -14.87
N ASP A 17 -3.15 27.15 -15.52
CA ASP A 17 -3.36 27.55 -16.91
C ASP A 17 -2.50 26.75 -17.91
N ASP A 18 -1.59 25.91 -17.41
CA ASP A 18 -0.82 25.01 -18.27
C ASP A 18 -1.75 23.92 -18.83
N ASP A 19 -1.51 23.51 -20.08
CA ASP A 19 -2.20 22.36 -20.64
C ASP A 19 -1.57 21.04 -20.13
N ALA A 20 -2.34 19.95 -20.20
CA ALA A 20 -1.92 18.66 -19.66
C ALA A 20 -0.66 18.10 -20.35
N LEU A 21 -0.46 18.38 -21.64
CA LEU A 21 0.72 17.93 -22.38
C LEU A 21 1.97 18.70 -21.93
N GLY A 22 1.90 20.03 -21.86
CA GLY A 22 2.97 20.89 -21.40
C GLY A 22 3.43 20.52 -19.98
N ALA A 23 2.46 20.26 -19.10
CA ALA A 23 2.70 19.77 -17.74
C ALA A 23 3.33 18.37 -17.74
N ALA A 24 2.78 17.41 -18.49
CA ALA A 24 3.33 16.05 -18.60
C ALA A 24 4.79 16.06 -19.10
N LEU A 25 5.10 16.89 -20.10
CA LEU A 25 6.45 17.09 -20.59
C LEU A 25 7.36 17.75 -19.55
N ALA A 26 6.85 18.68 -18.74
CA ALA A 26 7.60 19.28 -17.65
C ALA A 26 7.95 18.25 -16.57
N TYR A 27 7.01 17.40 -16.17
CA TYR A 27 7.27 16.29 -15.25
C TYR A 27 8.27 15.28 -15.84
N GLY A 28 8.14 14.93 -17.12
CA GLY A 28 9.08 14.06 -17.81
C GLY A 28 10.51 14.61 -17.84
N ARG A 29 10.68 15.92 -18.11
CA ARG A 29 11.99 16.60 -18.02
C ARG A 29 12.58 16.58 -16.61
N ALA A 30 11.71 16.61 -15.59
CA ALA A 30 12.10 16.44 -14.19
C ALA A 30 12.37 14.97 -13.80
N ARG A 31 12.41 14.05 -14.79
CA ARG A 31 12.65 12.60 -14.65
C ARG A 31 11.57 11.87 -13.85
N LEU A 32 10.34 12.37 -13.90
CA LEU A 32 9.18 11.73 -13.31
C LEU A 32 8.50 10.86 -14.36
N ASP A 33 8.29 9.59 -14.06
CA ASP A 33 7.46 8.71 -14.88
C ASP A 33 6.00 9.16 -14.76
N VAL A 34 5.41 9.57 -15.87
CA VAL A 34 4.00 9.99 -15.96
C VAL A 34 3.18 9.04 -16.80
N GLY A 35 1.86 9.17 -16.71
CA GLY A 35 0.92 8.51 -17.62
C GLY A 35 -0.34 9.35 -17.84
N PRO A 36 -1.06 9.10 -18.94
CA PRO A 36 -2.35 9.72 -19.23
C PRO A 36 -3.47 9.03 -18.46
N LEU A 37 -4.52 9.77 -18.14
CA LEU A 37 -5.79 9.22 -17.69
C LEU A 37 -6.96 9.93 -18.38
N GLN A 38 -8.10 9.27 -18.46
CA GLN A 38 -9.34 9.92 -18.89
C GLN A 38 -9.67 11.05 -17.90
N ALA A 39 -10.05 12.22 -18.43
CA ALA A 39 -10.43 13.38 -17.63
C ALA A 39 -11.47 13.03 -16.55
N GLU A 40 -11.39 13.70 -15.40
CA GLU A 40 -12.29 13.51 -14.25
C GLU A 40 -12.31 12.08 -13.67
N THR A 41 -11.26 11.29 -13.93
CA THR A 41 -11.09 9.97 -13.30
C THR A 41 -9.85 9.93 -12.42
N LYS A 42 -9.72 8.85 -11.64
CA LYS A 42 -8.50 8.48 -10.89
C LYS A 42 -7.91 7.15 -11.35
N ASP A 43 -8.33 6.66 -12.51
CA ASP A 43 -7.96 5.33 -12.99
C ASP A 43 -6.74 5.42 -13.92
N PRO A 44 -5.54 5.00 -13.48
CA PRO A 44 -4.35 5.00 -14.32
C PRO A 44 -4.43 4.01 -15.49
N GLY A 45 -5.36 3.04 -15.44
CA GLY A 45 -5.64 2.10 -16.53
C GLY A 45 -6.67 2.60 -17.54
N SER A 46 -7.28 3.77 -17.33
CA SER A 46 -8.33 4.29 -18.23
C SER A 46 -7.85 4.45 -19.67
N VAL A 47 -6.61 4.92 -19.86
CA VAL A 47 -5.98 5.09 -21.18
C VAL A 47 -4.98 3.97 -21.45
N LEU A 48 -4.04 3.71 -20.52
CA LEU A 48 -2.96 2.73 -20.68
C LEU A 48 -3.43 1.26 -20.58
N ARG A 49 -4.66 1.01 -20.13
CA ARG A 49 -5.25 -0.32 -19.99
C ARG A 49 -4.47 -1.22 -19.02
N LYS A 50 -4.35 -2.52 -19.37
CA LYS A 50 -3.68 -3.53 -18.54
C LYS A 50 -2.18 -3.25 -18.50
N GLU A 51 -1.53 -3.63 -17.40
CA GLU A 51 -0.09 -3.44 -17.19
C GLU A 51 0.37 -1.98 -17.33
N TRP A 52 -0.52 -1.02 -17.06
CA TRP A 52 -0.20 0.42 -17.09
C TRP A 52 1.06 0.76 -16.26
N GLN A 53 1.33 -0.02 -15.20
CA GLN A 53 2.49 0.14 -14.32
C GLN A 53 3.83 0.04 -15.07
N ARG A 54 3.86 -0.72 -16.17
CA ARG A 54 5.02 -0.93 -17.04
C ARG A 54 5.11 0.11 -18.15
N GLN A 55 4.03 0.84 -18.41
CA GLN A 55 3.90 1.72 -19.58
C GLN A 55 4.17 3.20 -19.29
N THR A 56 4.12 3.65 -18.03
CA THR A 56 4.46 5.04 -17.69
C THR A 56 5.87 5.41 -18.16
N SER A 57 6.10 6.68 -18.47
CA SER A 57 7.32 7.11 -19.13
C SER A 57 7.68 8.56 -18.76
N CYS A 58 8.97 8.88 -18.84
CA CYS A 58 9.49 10.25 -18.85
C CYS A 58 10.01 10.68 -20.24
N ASP A 59 9.90 9.79 -21.24
CA ASP A 59 10.29 10.06 -22.62
C ASP A 59 9.29 11.04 -23.28
N PRO A 60 9.76 12.20 -23.78
CA PRO A 60 8.89 13.22 -24.36
C PRO A 60 8.12 12.75 -25.60
N GLU A 61 8.66 11.84 -26.41
CA GLU A 61 7.98 11.33 -27.61
C GLU A 61 6.81 10.42 -27.21
N VAL A 62 7.05 9.53 -26.25
CA VAL A 62 6.01 8.66 -25.68
C VAL A 62 4.92 9.51 -25.02
N ILE A 63 5.29 10.49 -24.21
CA ILE A 63 4.34 11.40 -23.57
C ILE A 63 3.52 12.13 -24.62
N ALA A 64 4.14 12.77 -25.61
CA ALA A 64 3.42 13.51 -26.64
C ALA A 64 2.39 12.64 -27.38
N SER A 65 2.71 11.38 -27.65
CA SER A 65 1.80 10.44 -28.32
C SER A 65 0.50 10.17 -27.52
N TRP A 66 0.55 10.21 -26.20
CA TRP A 66 -0.61 9.97 -25.34
C TRP A 66 -1.59 11.14 -25.28
N PHE A 67 -1.11 12.36 -25.48
CA PHE A 67 -1.92 13.57 -25.34
C PHE A 67 -2.34 14.17 -26.68
N ALA A 68 -1.71 13.77 -27.80
CA ALA A 68 -2.00 14.28 -29.13
C ALA A 68 -3.50 14.16 -29.49
N GLY A 69 -4.18 15.30 -29.59
CA GLY A 69 -5.60 15.37 -29.96
C GLY A 69 -6.57 14.90 -28.86
N THR A 70 -6.14 14.89 -27.60
CA THR A 70 -6.94 14.43 -26.46
C THR A 70 -7.04 15.48 -25.36
N ASP A 71 -7.98 15.28 -24.44
CA ASP A 71 -8.19 16.06 -23.22
C ASP A 71 -7.77 15.27 -21.96
N HIS A 72 -6.85 14.31 -22.11
CA HIS A 72 -6.40 13.46 -21.01
C HIS A 72 -5.84 14.27 -19.84
N GLY A 73 -6.12 13.81 -18.62
CA GLY A 73 -5.38 14.21 -17.43
C GLY A 73 -4.02 13.50 -17.34
N VAL A 74 -3.21 13.94 -16.40
CA VAL A 74 -1.86 13.43 -16.12
C VAL A 74 -1.74 12.93 -14.68
N PHE A 75 -1.09 11.77 -14.50
CA PHE A 75 -0.69 11.26 -13.21
C PHE A 75 0.83 11.02 -13.14
N ILE A 76 1.37 11.06 -11.92
CA ILE A 76 2.76 10.68 -11.62
C ILE A 76 2.78 9.28 -11.01
N HIS A 77 3.68 8.42 -11.51
CA HIS A 77 3.97 7.10 -10.94
C HIS A 77 5.05 7.22 -9.87
N ALA A 78 4.66 7.00 -8.61
CA ALA A 78 5.55 7.24 -7.48
C ALA A 78 6.77 6.31 -7.51
N GLY A 79 6.55 4.99 -7.56
CA GLY A 79 7.62 4.00 -7.48
C GLY A 79 8.67 4.10 -8.59
N ARG A 80 8.25 4.31 -9.84
CA ARG A 80 9.19 4.43 -10.97
C ARG A 80 9.94 5.75 -10.96
N SER A 81 9.30 6.81 -10.47
CA SER A 81 9.94 8.11 -10.26
C SER A 81 10.88 8.15 -9.05
N GLY A 82 11.06 7.04 -8.30
CA GLY A 82 11.84 7.04 -7.06
C GLY A 82 11.19 7.84 -5.92
N LEU A 83 9.87 8.00 -5.96
CA LEU A 83 9.09 8.76 -4.99
C LEU A 83 8.34 7.86 -4.00
N VAL A 84 8.06 8.43 -2.83
CA VAL A 84 7.02 8.00 -1.89
C VAL A 84 6.16 9.21 -1.55
N ILE A 85 4.84 9.04 -1.63
CA ILE A 85 3.88 10.13 -1.50
C ILE A 85 2.92 9.82 -0.36
N PHE A 86 2.77 10.77 0.55
CA PHE A 86 1.78 10.70 1.63
C PHE A 86 0.52 11.44 1.15
N ASP A 87 -0.53 10.66 0.90
CA ASP A 87 -1.85 11.13 0.49
C ASP A 87 -2.68 11.36 1.76
N VAL A 88 -2.61 12.58 2.29
CA VAL A 88 -3.23 12.96 3.55
C VAL A 88 -4.69 13.32 3.30
N ASP A 89 -5.59 12.57 3.92
CA ASP A 89 -7.04 12.80 3.89
C ASP A 89 -7.56 13.57 5.11
N ASP A 90 -6.99 13.27 6.28
CA ASP A 90 -7.33 13.89 7.56
C ASP A 90 -6.05 14.43 8.24
N PRO A 91 -5.77 15.74 8.06
CA PRO A 91 -4.57 16.37 8.60
C PRO A 91 -4.44 16.31 10.12
N ASP A 92 -5.55 16.21 10.85
CA ASP A 92 -5.56 16.23 12.32
C ASP A 92 -5.18 14.87 12.92
N LEU A 93 -5.27 13.81 12.11
CA LEU A 93 -4.86 12.46 12.49
C LEU A 93 -3.43 12.11 12.06
N VAL A 94 -2.72 13.02 11.39
CA VAL A 94 -1.35 12.78 10.91
C VAL A 94 -0.42 12.46 12.10
N PRO A 95 0.28 11.32 12.09
CA PRO A 95 1.17 10.94 13.19
C PRO A 95 2.30 11.97 13.37
N SER A 96 2.65 12.27 14.62
CA SER A 96 3.63 13.29 14.97
C SER A 96 4.98 13.17 14.24
N LYS A 97 5.43 11.95 13.97
CA LYS A 97 6.67 11.71 13.21
C LYS A 97 6.56 12.12 11.75
N LEU A 98 5.40 11.91 11.11
CA LEU A 98 5.16 12.35 9.74
C LEU A 98 4.97 13.88 9.69
N ALA A 99 4.21 14.44 10.64
CA ALA A 99 4.05 15.89 10.76
C ALA A 99 5.40 16.61 10.95
N ALA A 100 6.28 16.09 11.81
CA ALA A 100 7.62 16.63 12.01
C ALA A 100 8.46 16.57 10.73
N ALA A 101 8.42 15.46 9.97
CA ALA A 101 9.14 15.35 8.71
C ALA A 101 8.61 16.33 7.63
N ILE A 102 7.29 16.52 7.55
CA ILE A 102 6.69 17.52 6.65
C ILE A 102 7.14 18.93 7.01
N ALA A 103 7.15 19.28 8.30
CA ALA A 103 7.57 20.59 8.77
C ALA A 103 9.06 20.84 8.53
N GLU A 104 9.92 19.87 8.88
CA GLU A 104 11.37 19.97 8.78
C GLU A 104 11.85 20.03 7.32
N CYS A 105 11.34 19.14 6.47
CA CYS A 105 11.82 19.01 5.10
C CYS A 105 11.10 19.93 4.12
N SER A 106 9.91 20.45 4.48
CA SER A 106 9.08 21.26 3.60
C SER A 106 8.95 20.68 2.18
N PRO A 107 8.50 19.43 2.01
CA PRO A 107 8.43 18.76 0.71
C PRO A 107 7.47 19.46 -0.25
N PRO A 108 7.61 19.24 -1.57
CA PRO A 108 6.58 19.60 -2.54
C PRO A 108 5.21 19.06 -2.12
N TYR A 109 4.20 19.91 -2.29
CA TYR A 109 2.86 19.69 -1.78
C TYR A 109 1.81 20.15 -2.79
N GLN A 110 0.90 19.22 -3.11
CA GLN A 110 -0.28 19.49 -3.92
C GLN A 110 -1.54 19.35 -3.06
N THR A 111 -2.33 20.41 -2.97
CA THR A 111 -3.65 20.30 -2.31
C THR A 111 -4.64 19.55 -3.19
N THR A 112 -5.52 18.78 -2.54
CA THR A 112 -6.60 18.01 -3.19
C THR A 112 -8.01 18.58 -2.94
N ARG A 113 -8.13 19.63 -2.11
CA ARG A 113 -9.40 20.22 -1.68
C ARG A 113 -9.28 21.73 -1.49
N ASP A 114 -10.33 22.47 -1.80
CA ASP A 114 -10.47 23.86 -1.40
C ASP A 114 -10.68 23.97 0.12
N GLY A 115 -10.13 25.03 0.73
CA GLY A 115 -10.35 25.38 2.14
C GLY A 115 -9.53 24.59 3.17
N ASP A 116 -8.79 23.56 2.76
CA ASP A 116 -7.83 22.85 3.63
C ASP A 116 -6.44 22.80 2.99
N ASP A 117 -5.57 23.69 3.43
CA ASP A 117 -4.19 23.80 2.94
C ASP A 117 -3.24 22.77 3.54
N ARG A 118 -3.75 21.78 4.30
CA ARG A 118 -2.97 20.65 4.82
C ARG A 118 -3.37 19.31 4.19
N ARG A 119 -4.57 19.19 3.62
CA ARG A 119 -5.01 17.96 2.96
C ARG A 119 -4.40 17.85 1.56
N GLY A 120 -3.85 16.69 1.21
CA GLY A 120 -3.34 16.42 -0.14
C GLY A 120 -2.05 15.61 -0.17
N HIS A 121 -1.28 15.78 -1.24
CA HIS A 121 -0.13 14.93 -1.57
C HIS A 121 1.19 15.58 -1.14
N TYR A 122 1.90 14.96 -0.20
CA TYR A 122 3.24 15.36 0.23
C TYR A 122 4.30 14.41 -0.33
N ILE A 123 5.29 14.95 -1.04
CA ILE A 123 6.16 14.16 -1.91
C ILE A 123 7.58 14.11 -1.36
N PHE A 124 8.09 12.89 -1.18
CA PHE A 124 9.47 12.63 -0.78
C PHE A 124 10.13 11.68 -1.77
N GLN A 125 11.46 11.74 -1.85
CA GLN A 125 12.24 10.67 -2.49
C GLN A 125 12.25 9.46 -1.57
N GLN A 126 12.26 8.27 -2.18
CA GLN A 126 12.49 7.05 -1.42
C GLN A 126 13.92 7.05 -0.85
N PRO A 127 14.13 6.50 0.36
CA PRO A 127 15.47 6.34 0.90
C PRO A 127 16.35 5.48 -0.04
N PRO A 128 17.64 5.79 -0.21
CA PRO A 128 18.55 5.04 -1.07
C PRO A 128 18.51 3.54 -0.81
N GLY A 129 18.36 2.75 -1.88
CA GLY A 129 18.35 1.29 -1.82
C GLY A 129 17.07 0.66 -1.25
N ARG A 130 16.03 1.46 -0.98
CA ARG A 130 14.71 0.96 -0.57
C ARG A 130 13.68 1.17 -1.68
N MET A 131 12.75 0.23 -1.75
CA MET A 131 11.51 0.36 -2.52
C MET A 131 10.35 0.22 -1.53
N LEU A 132 9.70 1.31 -1.16
CA LEU A 132 8.61 1.37 -0.19
C LEU A 132 7.29 0.95 -0.84
N GLY A 133 6.45 0.23 -0.09
CA GLY A 133 5.11 -0.17 -0.55
C GLY A 133 4.03 0.89 -0.31
N ASN A 134 2.78 0.53 -0.62
CA ASN A 134 1.60 1.39 -0.38
C ASN A 134 1.01 1.24 1.04
N GLY A 135 1.60 0.38 1.87
CA GLY A 135 1.11 0.13 3.22
C GLY A 135 1.52 1.25 4.19
N THR A 136 0.60 1.67 5.04
CA THR A 136 0.86 2.70 6.06
C THR A 136 1.74 2.20 7.22
N GLY A 137 2.05 0.91 7.25
CA GLY A 137 2.97 0.31 8.22
C GLY A 137 2.60 0.64 9.66
N LYS A 138 3.57 1.15 10.43
CA LYS A 138 3.39 1.54 11.83
C LYS A 138 2.86 2.97 12.01
N LEU A 139 2.55 3.69 10.94
CA LEU A 139 1.94 5.02 11.03
C LEU A 139 0.42 4.96 11.32
N GLY A 140 -0.21 3.80 11.16
CA GLY A 140 -1.68 3.71 11.18
C GLY A 140 -2.30 4.29 9.90
N GLY A 141 -3.59 4.04 9.69
CA GLY A 141 -4.28 4.37 8.43
C GLY A 141 -5.37 5.43 8.52
N ASP A 142 -5.61 6.02 9.69
CA ASP A 142 -6.78 6.89 9.88
C ASP A 142 -6.61 8.27 9.23
N TRP A 143 -5.36 8.71 9.06
CA TRP A 143 -4.95 10.00 8.47
C TRP A 143 -4.92 10.05 6.94
N GLY A 144 -4.82 8.90 6.28
CA GLY A 144 -4.61 8.85 4.83
C GLY A 144 -3.90 7.59 4.34
N GLN A 145 -3.29 7.70 3.16
CA GLN A 145 -2.68 6.60 2.42
C GLN A 145 -1.23 6.90 2.01
N ILE A 146 -0.49 5.85 1.64
CA ILE A 146 0.87 5.97 1.09
C ILE A 146 0.86 5.47 -0.35
N ARG A 147 1.50 6.21 -1.25
CA ARG A 147 1.76 5.82 -2.64
C ARG A 147 3.28 5.58 -2.78
N GLY A 148 3.66 4.32 -2.83
CA GLY A 148 5.03 3.85 -3.06
C GLY A 148 5.10 3.07 -4.38
N LEU A 149 5.54 1.81 -4.34
CA LEU A 149 5.58 0.92 -5.51
C LEU A 149 4.22 0.84 -6.20
N HIS A 150 4.19 1.24 -7.48
CA HIS A 150 2.99 1.32 -8.32
C HIS A 150 1.87 2.21 -7.76
N GLY A 151 2.14 3.03 -6.76
CA GLY A 151 1.24 4.10 -6.35
C GLY A 151 1.27 5.24 -7.36
N VAL A 152 0.13 5.90 -7.56
CA VAL A 152 0.02 7.08 -8.41
C VAL A 152 -0.66 8.22 -7.68
N ILE A 153 -0.39 9.44 -8.12
CA ILE A 153 -1.22 10.61 -7.82
C ILE A 153 -1.60 11.29 -9.12
N VAL A 154 -2.84 11.75 -9.23
CA VAL A 154 -3.25 12.68 -10.28
C VAL A 154 -2.72 14.06 -9.91
N VAL A 155 -2.18 14.77 -10.89
CA VAL A 155 -1.49 16.05 -10.66
C VAL A 155 -2.05 17.18 -11.50
N ALA A 156 -1.79 18.41 -11.05
CA ALA A 156 -2.08 19.62 -11.83
C ALA A 156 -1.46 19.49 -13.24
N PRO A 157 -2.15 19.94 -14.29
CA PRO A 157 -3.40 20.72 -14.31
C PRO A 157 -4.68 19.85 -14.45
N SER A 158 -4.61 18.54 -14.18
CA SER A 158 -5.77 17.64 -14.38
C SER A 158 -7.01 18.07 -13.59
N VAL A 159 -8.19 17.81 -14.15
CA VAL A 159 -9.47 18.06 -13.45
C VAL A 159 -9.69 16.99 -12.38
N HIS A 160 -10.00 17.43 -11.16
CA HIS A 160 -10.30 16.55 -10.04
C HIS A 160 -11.72 15.97 -10.17
N GLU A 161 -11.93 14.68 -9.92
CA GLU A 161 -13.22 14.00 -10.16
C GLU A 161 -14.37 14.53 -9.27
N ASN A 162 -14.02 15.04 -8.09
CA ASN A 162 -14.92 15.72 -7.17
C ASN A 162 -14.88 17.27 -7.29
N VAL A 163 -14.67 17.83 -8.48
CA VAL A 163 -14.57 19.31 -8.67
C VAL A 163 -15.84 20.04 -8.19
N ALA A 164 -17.01 19.43 -8.37
CA ALA A 164 -18.28 19.98 -7.87
C ALA A 164 -18.33 20.13 -6.34
N ASP A 165 -17.54 19.34 -5.60
CA ASP A 165 -17.44 19.35 -4.14
C ASP A 165 -16.15 20.04 -3.65
N GLY A 166 -15.57 20.92 -4.47
CA GLY A 166 -14.34 21.66 -4.13
C GLY A 166 -13.06 20.82 -4.23
N GLY A 167 -13.09 19.69 -4.96
CA GLY A 167 -11.88 18.95 -5.31
C GLY A 167 -11.05 19.68 -6.36
N ARG A 168 -9.73 19.72 -6.18
CA ARG A 168 -8.81 20.34 -7.14
C ARG A 168 -7.43 19.71 -7.06
N TYR A 169 -6.62 19.85 -8.09
CA TYR A 169 -5.20 19.54 -8.02
C TYR A 169 -4.40 20.81 -8.24
N VAL A 170 -3.81 21.37 -7.19
CA VAL A 170 -3.04 22.61 -7.27
C VAL A 170 -1.77 22.49 -6.44
N TRP A 171 -0.61 22.70 -7.07
CA TRP A 171 0.65 22.80 -6.35
C TRP A 171 0.65 24.03 -5.46
N ARG A 172 0.82 23.81 -4.16
CA ARG A 172 1.08 24.87 -3.18
C ARG A 172 2.58 25.06 -2.96
N ARG A 173 3.36 24.00 -3.21
CA ARG A 173 4.82 24.02 -3.18
C ARG A 173 5.37 23.09 -4.24
N THR A 174 6.26 23.60 -5.07
CA THR A 174 7.06 22.87 -6.06
C THR A 174 8.55 22.97 -5.70
N GLY A 175 9.44 22.41 -6.53
CA GLY A 175 10.88 22.45 -6.31
C GLY A 175 11.48 21.11 -5.89
N LEU A 176 12.68 21.15 -5.29
CA LEU A 176 13.44 19.95 -4.94
C LEU A 176 12.63 19.01 -4.05
N VAL A 177 12.63 17.73 -4.39
CA VAL A 177 12.01 16.69 -3.56
C VAL A 177 13.04 16.24 -2.51
N PRO A 178 12.79 16.41 -1.20
CA PRO A 178 13.70 15.93 -0.16
C PRO A 178 13.63 14.40 -0.02
N GLU A 179 14.71 13.77 0.44
CA GLU A 179 14.70 12.37 0.86
C GLU A 179 13.79 12.18 2.08
N LEU A 180 13.03 11.08 2.11
CA LEU A 180 12.22 10.74 3.28
C LEU A 180 13.11 10.51 4.53
N PRO A 181 12.91 11.27 5.63
CA PRO A 181 13.70 11.07 6.84
C PRO A 181 13.63 9.65 7.38
N SER A 182 14.78 9.13 7.81
CA SER A 182 14.89 7.74 8.32
C SER A 182 13.97 7.45 9.52
N SER A 183 13.61 8.48 10.29
CA SER A 183 12.67 8.43 11.42
C SER A 183 11.26 7.99 11.00
N VAL A 184 10.82 8.39 9.80
CA VAL A 184 9.55 7.98 9.18
C VAL A 184 9.76 6.70 8.37
N ALA A 185 10.82 6.63 7.57
CA ALA A 185 11.06 5.49 6.69
C ALA A 185 11.10 4.15 7.44
N LYS A 186 11.66 4.10 8.65
CA LYS A 186 11.71 2.87 9.50
C LYS A 186 10.35 2.36 9.95
N LEU A 187 9.29 3.16 9.80
CA LEU A 187 7.92 2.79 10.15
C LEU A 187 7.16 2.18 8.97
N LEU A 188 7.75 2.25 7.77
CA LEU A 188 7.16 1.80 6.53
C LEU A 188 7.77 0.47 6.08
N ASP A 189 6.93 -0.35 5.47
CA ASP A 189 7.32 -1.63 4.91
C ASP A 189 7.89 -1.45 3.50
N ASP A 190 8.97 -2.17 3.21
CA ASP A 190 9.45 -2.30 1.83
C ASP A 190 8.44 -3.09 1.01
N ALA A 191 8.21 -2.63 -0.21
CA ALA A 191 7.60 -3.42 -1.24
C ALA A 191 8.47 -4.65 -1.50
N THR A 192 7.84 -5.81 -1.59
CA THR A 192 8.47 -6.97 -2.20
C THR A 192 8.23 -6.89 -3.70
N GLU A 193 9.28 -7.05 -4.50
CA GLU A 193 9.18 -7.30 -5.95
C GLU A 193 8.15 -8.42 -6.20
N ALA A 194 6.94 -8.00 -6.53
CA ALA A 194 5.82 -8.83 -6.94
C ALA A 194 4.92 -7.91 -7.78
N SER A 195 5.38 -7.55 -8.97
CA SER A 195 4.73 -6.54 -9.81
C SER A 195 3.46 -7.02 -10.52
N ASP A 196 2.80 -8.07 -10.04
CA ASP A 196 1.51 -8.52 -10.55
C ASP A 196 0.66 -9.01 -9.38
N ALA A 197 -0.67 -8.87 -9.44
CA ALA A 197 -1.55 -9.62 -8.53
C ALA A 197 -1.30 -11.13 -8.70
N ALA A 198 -1.55 -11.98 -7.69
CA ALA A 198 -1.42 -13.42 -7.90
C ALA A 198 -2.33 -13.83 -9.07
N THR A 199 -1.80 -14.60 -10.02
CA THR A 199 -2.64 -15.18 -11.08
C THR A 199 -3.71 -16.07 -10.44
N ASP A 200 -4.85 -16.28 -11.12
CA ASP A 200 -5.91 -17.15 -10.61
C ASP A 200 -5.38 -18.55 -10.25
N ALA A 201 -4.45 -19.08 -11.06
CA ALA A 201 -3.79 -20.36 -10.78
C ALA A 201 -2.93 -20.34 -9.51
N GLN A 202 -2.25 -19.23 -9.22
CA GLN A 202 -1.47 -19.06 -7.99
C GLN A 202 -2.37 -18.91 -6.76
N VAL A 203 -3.49 -18.21 -6.89
CA VAL A 203 -4.50 -18.12 -5.83
C VAL A 203 -5.06 -19.51 -5.55
N GLU A 204 -5.50 -20.23 -6.57
CA GLU A 204 -6.08 -21.57 -6.41
C GLU A 204 -5.08 -22.53 -5.76
N ALA A 205 -3.84 -22.54 -6.22
CA ALA A 205 -2.77 -23.34 -5.61
C ALA A 205 -2.49 -22.96 -4.15
N PHE A 206 -2.64 -21.69 -3.76
CA PHE A 206 -2.51 -21.28 -2.37
C PHE A 206 -3.67 -21.81 -1.53
N LEU A 207 -4.90 -21.66 -2.02
CA LEU A 207 -6.11 -22.12 -1.32
C LEU A 207 -6.09 -23.64 -1.13
N ASP A 208 -5.67 -24.40 -2.14
CA ASP A 208 -5.55 -25.87 -2.07
C ASP A 208 -4.43 -26.35 -1.15
N LYS A 209 -3.37 -25.54 -1.00
CA LYS A 209 -2.21 -25.91 -0.18
C LYS A 209 -2.44 -25.71 1.31
N HIS A 210 -3.27 -24.74 1.68
CA HIS A 210 -3.40 -24.27 3.07
C HIS A 210 -4.75 -24.66 3.66
N THR A 211 -4.94 -25.97 3.88
CA THR A 211 -6.20 -26.57 4.33
C THR A 211 -6.24 -26.94 5.81
N ASP A 212 -5.14 -26.76 6.53
CA ASP A 212 -5.06 -27.07 7.97
C ASP A 212 -5.98 -26.17 8.79
N ALA A 213 -6.62 -26.73 9.83
CA ALA A 213 -7.62 -26.02 10.63
C ALA A 213 -7.44 -26.23 12.14
N SER A 214 -6.26 -25.89 12.67
CA SER A 214 -5.95 -26.09 14.09
C SER A 214 -6.70 -25.14 15.04
N ARG A 215 -7.18 -24.00 14.55
CA ARG A 215 -7.86 -22.91 15.29
C ARG A 215 -8.91 -22.20 14.42
N HIS A 216 -9.89 -22.96 13.94
CA HIS A 216 -10.94 -22.50 13.02
C HIS A 216 -11.77 -21.33 13.59
N GLU A 217 -11.92 -21.25 14.90
CA GLU A 217 -12.63 -20.18 15.61
C GLU A 217 -12.03 -18.79 15.42
N LEU A 218 -10.73 -18.70 15.09
CA LEU A 218 -10.07 -17.40 14.86
C LEU A 218 -10.59 -16.68 13.61
N LEU A 219 -11.13 -17.42 12.63
CA LEU A 219 -11.75 -16.81 11.45
C LEU A 219 -12.92 -15.89 11.84
N GLU A 220 -13.68 -16.25 12.88
CA GLU A 220 -14.80 -15.43 13.35
C GLU A 220 -14.33 -14.07 13.88
N ALA A 221 -13.14 -14.00 14.48
CA ALA A 221 -12.56 -12.74 14.95
C ALA A 221 -12.24 -11.79 13.78
N TRP A 222 -11.79 -12.31 12.64
CA TRP A 222 -11.58 -11.54 11.41
C TRP A 222 -12.91 -11.04 10.83
N CYS A 223 -13.93 -11.89 10.77
CA CYS A 223 -15.27 -11.53 10.34
C CYS A 223 -15.85 -10.39 11.20
N ARG A 224 -15.83 -10.53 12.53
CA ARG A 224 -16.28 -9.49 13.47
C ARG A 224 -15.50 -8.19 13.31
N THR A 225 -14.19 -8.28 13.09
CA THR A 225 -13.35 -7.10 12.85
C THR A 225 -13.76 -6.36 11.59
N TYR A 226 -14.04 -7.07 10.49
CA TYR A 226 -14.53 -6.46 9.26
C TYR A 226 -15.88 -5.77 9.47
N VAL A 227 -16.86 -6.49 10.01
CA VAL A 227 -18.23 -6.00 10.21
C VAL A 227 -18.25 -4.75 11.07
N ARG A 228 -17.63 -4.79 12.26
CA ARG A 228 -17.56 -3.64 13.18
C ARG A 228 -17.00 -2.38 12.51
N LYS A 229 -15.97 -2.55 11.68
CA LYS A 229 -15.28 -1.44 11.01
C LYS A 229 -16.12 -0.84 9.89
N VAL A 230 -16.82 -1.68 9.12
CA VAL A 230 -17.78 -1.24 8.11
C VAL A 230 -18.98 -0.54 8.75
N GLU A 231 -19.50 -1.05 9.87
CA GLU A 231 -20.60 -0.43 10.62
C GLU A 231 -20.20 0.92 11.22
N ALA A 232 -18.92 1.10 11.56
CA ALA A 232 -18.35 2.38 11.97
C ALA A 232 -18.13 3.37 10.80
N GLY A 233 -18.54 3.01 9.57
CA GLY A 233 -18.42 3.89 8.40
C GLY A 233 -17.08 3.86 7.69
N GLU A 234 -16.18 2.91 8.00
CA GLU A 234 -14.90 2.80 7.28
C GLU A 234 -15.06 2.27 5.84
N SER A 235 -14.03 2.50 5.01
CA SER A 235 -13.93 2.00 3.63
C SER A 235 -14.07 0.47 3.57
N ARG A 236 -15.08 0.00 2.85
CA ARG A 236 -15.38 -1.43 2.69
C ARG A 236 -14.28 -2.17 1.93
N HIS A 237 -13.66 -1.50 0.96
CA HIS A 237 -12.55 -2.03 0.16
C HIS A 237 -11.29 -2.16 1.01
N ASP A 238 -10.79 -1.04 1.54
CA ASP A 238 -9.51 -0.99 2.25
C ASP A 238 -9.52 -1.89 3.48
N ARG A 239 -10.66 -1.93 4.19
CA ARG A 239 -10.81 -2.80 5.34
C ARG A 239 -10.81 -4.28 4.94
N MET A 240 -11.41 -4.65 3.80
CA MET A 240 -11.38 -6.04 3.34
C MET A 240 -9.97 -6.45 2.91
N VAL A 241 -9.23 -5.59 2.21
CA VAL A 241 -7.82 -5.85 1.87
C VAL A 241 -7.00 -6.14 3.12
N SER A 242 -7.14 -5.32 4.16
CA SER A 242 -6.45 -5.51 5.45
C SER A 242 -6.85 -6.81 6.15
N VAL A 243 -8.16 -7.08 6.27
CA VAL A 243 -8.68 -8.29 6.94
C VAL A 243 -8.27 -9.55 6.21
N LEU A 244 -8.47 -9.61 4.89
CA LEU A 244 -8.15 -10.78 4.10
C LEU A 244 -6.66 -11.08 4.12
N THR A 245 -5.81 -10.05 4.03
CA THR A 245 -4.35 -10.23 4.14
C THR A 245 -3.94 -10.82 5.49
N GLY A 246 -4.58 -10.38 6.59
CA GLY A 246 -4.38 -10.96 7.92
C GLY A 246 -4.83 -12.42 8.00
N ALA A 247 -6.04 -12.71 7.54
CA ALA A 247 -6.60 -14.05 7.52
C ALA A 247 -5.75 -15.01 6.66
N MET A 248 -5.28 -14.61 5.48
CA MET A 248 -4.44 -15.47 4.64
C MET A 248 -3.08 -15.79 5.29
N LYS A 249 -2.52 -14.88 6.10
CA LYS A 249 -1.30 -15.17 6.88
C LYS A 249 -1.54 -16.23 7.95
N GLU A 250 -2.70 -16.20 8.60
CA GLU A 250 -3.08 -17.18 9.62
C GLU A 250 -3.48 -18.53 9.03
N ALA A 251 -4.16 -18.54 7.89
CA ALA A 251 -4.42 -19.76 7.12
C ALA A 251 -3.12 -20.43 6.68
N ARG A 252 -2.14 -19.62 6.22
CA ARG A 252 -0.79 -20.11 5.91
C ARG A 252 -0.08 -20.71 7.13
N ALA A 253 -0.39 -20.24 8.33
CA ALA A 253 0.13 -20.80 9.59
C ALA A 253 -0.65 -22.05 10.07
N GLY A 254 -1.67 -22.48 9.33
CA GLY A 254 -2.48 -23.67 9.60
C GLY A 254 -3.56 -23.48 10.66
N TYR A 255 -3.95 -22.24 10.95
CA TYR A 255 -5.03 -21.96 11.92
C TYR A 255 -6.41 -22.28 11.33
N PHE A 256 -6.64 -22.00 10.05
CA PHE A 256 -7.88 -22.34 9.37
C PHE A 256 -7.66 -22.54 7.89
N ASP A 257 -8.57 -23.29 7.27
CA ASP A 257 -8.59 -23.52 5.84
C ASP A 257 -8.70 -22.20 5.07
N ALA A 258 -7.77 -21.98 4.15
CA ALA A 258 -7.68 -20.76 3.36
C ALA A 258 -8.89 -20.57 2.44
N ARG A 259 -9.43 -21.66 1.88
CA ARG A 259 -10.60 -21.61 0.99
C ARG A 259 -11.86 -21.19 1.75
N THR A 260 -12.07 -21.76 2.92
CA THR A 260 -13.15 -21.40 3.84
C THR A 260 -13.04 -19.94 4.24
N ALA A 261 -11.84 -19.49 4.67
CA ALA A 261 -11.63 -18.09 5.03
C ALA A 261 -11.92 -17.12 3.88
N ALA A 262 -11.43 -17.41 2.67
CA ALA A 262 -11.70 -16.60 1.49
C ALA A 262 -13.20 -16.57 1.16
N ALA A 263 -13.89 -17.72 1.15
CA ALA A 263 -15.32 -17.79 0.85
C ALA A 263 -16.18 -17.06 1.89
N THR A 264 -15.88 -17.22 3.18
CA THR A 264 -16.61 -16.54 4.26
C THR A 264 -16.44 -15.02 4.16
N LEU A 265 -15.22 -14.54 3.98
CA LEU A 265 -14.96 -13.10 3.83
C LEU A 265 -15.54 -12.54 2.52
N ALA A 266 -15.53 -13.31 1.43
CA ALA A 266 -16.20 -12.94 0.18
C ALA A 266 -17.69 -12.66 0.42
N GLY A 267 -18.38 -13.57 1.14
CA GLY A 267 -19.79 -13.41 1.47
C GLY A 267 -20.08 -12.09 2.20
N LEU A 268 -19.27 -11.75 3.19
CA LEU A 268 -19.39 -10.49 3.93
C LEU A 268 -19.11 -9.28 3.03
N PHE A 269 -18.04 -9.32 2.25
CA PHE A 269 -17.65 -8.23 1.36
C PHE A 269 -18.73 -7.92 0.33
N LEU A 270 -19.20 -8.95 -0.39
CA LEU A 270 -20.18 -8.81 -1.47
C LEU A 270 -21.51 -8.24 -0.96
N VAL A 271 -21.92 -8.61 0.26
CA VAL A 271 -23.09 -7.99 0.89
C VAL A 271 -22.81 -6.54 1.27
N ALA A 272 -21.66 -6.28 1.89
CA ALA A 272 -21.31 -4.95 2.36
C ALA A 272 -21.23 -3.93 1.23
N VAL A 273 -20.49 -4.19 0.13
CA VAL A 273 -20.26 -3.23 -0.96
C VAL A 273 -21.48 -2.89 -1.79
N ARG A 274 -22.55 -3.69 -1.70
CA ARG A 274 -23.82 -3.46 -2.39
C ARG A 274 -24.77 -2.54 -1.62
N ARG A 275 -24.45 -2.20 -0.38
CA ARG A 275 -25.23 -1.25 0.42
C ARG A 275 -24.93 0.19 0.00
N GLY A 276 -25.88 1.10 0.20
CA GLY A 276 -25.60 2.53 0.13
C GLY A 276 -24.55 2.93 1.18
N PRO A 277 -23.79 4.02 0.95
CA PRO A 277 -22.84 4.52 1.93
C PRO A 277 -23.58 5.02 3.18
N LEU A 278 -22.95 4.87 4.35
CA LEU A 278 -23.42 5.52 5.56
C LEU A 278 -23.21 7.04 5.48
N PRO A 279 -24.15 7.87 5.97
CA PRO A 279 -23.97 9.32 6.04
C PRO A 279 -22.69 9.67 6.81
N GLY A 280 -21.83 10.51 6.22
CA GLY A 280 -20.57 10.93 6.82
C GLY A 280 -19.47 9.85 6.92
N GLY A 281 -19.68 8.67 6.34
CA GLY A 281 -18.70 7.59 6.30
C GLY A 281 -17.69 7.70 5.14
N LYS A 282 -16.60 6.94 5.22
CA LYS A 282 -15.58 6.80 4.16
C LYS A 282 -15.99 5.80 3.07
N GLN A 283 -17.28 5.58 2.86
CA GLN A 283 -17.82 4.54 1.99
C GLN A 283 -18.19 5.11 0.61
N GLY A 284 -17.73 4.46 -0.46
CA GLY A 284 -18.14 4.81 -1.82
C GLY A 284 -19.57 4.38 -2.15
N VAL A 285 -20.04 4.68 -3.36
CA VAL A 285 -21.38 4.30 -3.88
C VAL A 285 -21.62 2.78 -3.85
N ALA A 286 -22.87 2.34 -3.79
CA ALA A 286 -23.21 0.91 -3.89
C ALA A 286 -22.70 0.30 -5.22
N ARG A 287 -22.12 -0.91 -5.14
CA ARG A 287 -21.62 -1.65 -6.31
C ARG A 287 -22.71 -2.53 -6.92
N THR A 288 -22.68 -2.69 -8.24
CA THR A 288 -23.43 -3.76 -8.92
C THR A 288 -22.84 -5.14 -8.59
N PRO A 289 -23.59 -6.24 -8.77
CA PRO A 289 -23.06 -7.59 -8.54
C PRO A 289 -21.80 -7.92 -9.36
N GLY A 290 -21.70 -7.40 -10.60
CA GLY A 290 -20.53 -7.60 -11.46
C GLY A 290 -19.29 -6.88 -10.92
N GLN A 291 -19.44 -5.59 -10.56
CA GLN A 291 -18.37 -4.80 -9.96
C GLN A 291 -17.88 -5.41 -8.65
N ALA A 292 -18.81 -5.82 -7.77
CA ALA A 292 -18.46 -6.42 -6.48
C ALA A 292 -17.63 -7.71 -6.63
N ARG A 293 -17.97 -8.57 -7.60
CA ARG A 293 -17.19 -9.80 -7.89
C ARG A 293 -15.83 -9.49 -8.48
N SER A 294 -15.74 -8.54 -9.41
CA SER A 294 -14.47 -8.11 -9.99
C SER A 294 -13.55 -7.51 -8.94
N GLU A 295 -14.10 -6.69 -8.04
CA GLU A 295 -13.37 -6.07 -6.94
C GLU A 295 -12.87 -7.13 -5.95
N TRP A 296 -13.71 -8.11 -5.60
CA TRP A 296 -13.32 -9.24 -4.76
C TRP A 296 -12.16 -10.04 -5.36
N ALA A 297 -12.22 -10.36 -6.66
CA ALA A 297 -11.15 -11.11 -7.34
C ALA A 297 -9.80 -10.38 -7.22
N GLY A 298 -9.79 -9.05 -7.42
CA GLY A 298 -8.60 -8.23 -7.24
C GLY A 298 -8.05 -8.24 -5.80
N ILE A 299 -8.93 -8.17 -4.80
CA ILE A 299 -8.54 -8.22 -3.39
C ILE A 299 -7.95 -9.60 -3.02
N LEU A 300 -8.58 -10.69 -3.47
CA LEU A 300 -8.12 -12.05 -3.20
C LEU A 300 -6.77 -12.34 -3.86
N ALA A 301 -6.60 -11.95 -5.12
CA ALA A 301 -5.34 -12.05 -5.85
C ALA A 301 -4.20 -11.29 -5.16
N SER A 302 -4.53 -10.19 -4.47
CA SER A 302 -3.54 -9.42 -3.69
C SER A 302 -3.15 -10.11 -2.38
N ALA A 303 -4.08 -10.82 -1.72
CA ALA A 303 -3.88 -11.41 -0.39
C ALA A 303 -3.16 -12.78 -0.40
N GLY A 304 -3.32 -13.60 -1.45
CA GLY A 304 -2.79 -14.97 -1.53
C GLY A 304 -1.25 -15.13 -1.52
N ARG A 305 -0.48 -14.04 -1.55
CA ARG A 305 1.01 -14.09 -1.57
C ARG A 305 1.68 -14.14 -0.17
N GLY A 306 0.91 -14.05 0.93
CA GLY A 306 1.42 -13.75 2.27
C GLY A 306 2.74 -14.43 2.65
N ARG A 307 3.82 -13.64 2.85
CA ARG A 307 5.24 -13.96 3.13
C ARG A 307 5.55 -15.26 3.91
N ARG A 308 6.66 -15.93 3.57
CA ARG A 308 7.24 -17.04 4.36
C ARG A 308 7.77 -16.46 5.69
N PRO A 309 7.47 -17.05 6.87
CA PRO A 309 8.18 -16.67 8.08
C PRO A 309 9.68 -16.97 7.87
N ARG A 310 10.55 -16.07 8.34
CA ARG A 310 11.99 -16.34 8.44
C ARG A 310 12.13 -17.66 9.22
N ARG A 311 12.64 -18.71 8.57
CA ARG A 311 13.25 -19.80 9.33
C ARG A 311 14.36 -19.17 10.14
N GLY A 312 14.28 -19.26 11.47
CA GLY A 312 15.45 -19.09 12.31
C GLY A 312 16.57 -20.01 11.81
N PRO A 313 17.84 -19.69 12.09
CA PRO A 313 18.95 -20.50 11.60
C PRO A 313 18.70 -21.96 12.01
N ALA A 314 18.80 -22.86 11.03
CA ALA A 314 18.76 -24.28 11.28
C ALA A 314 19.89 -24.62 12.26
N ALA A 315 19.53 -25.10 13.45
CA ALA A 315 20.47 -25.83 14.29
C ALA A 315 20.77 -27.17 13.60
N GLY A 316 22.04 -27.37 13.27
CA GLY A 316 22.58 -28.58 12.67
C GLY A 316 23.76 -28.17 11.77
N GLY A 317 25.02 -28.45 12.08
CA GLY A 317 25.60 -29.45 12.95
C GLY A 317 26.78 -30.06 12.20
N ARG A 318 27.91 -30.28 12.90
CA ARG A 318 28.99 -31.26 12.64
C ARG A 318 29.98 -31.11 13.81
N GLU A 319 30.09 -32.13 14.67
CA GLU A 319 31.13 -33.17 14.65
C GLU A 319 32.54 -32.55 14.86
N ASP A 320 33.43 -32.99 15.74
CA ASP A 320 33.60 -34.25 16.46
C ASP A 320 34.69 -33.99 17.52
N ALA A 321 34.59 -34.55 18.74
CA ALA A 321 35.74 -34.70 19.63
C ALA A 321 35.49 -35.79 20.69
N THR A 322 36.08 -36.93 20.40
CA THR A 322 36.31 -38.16 21.14
C THR A 322 36.74 -37.97 22.62
N VAL A 323 36.05 -38.70 23.51
CA VAL A 323 36.56 -39.47 24.67
C VAL A 323 37.48 -38.77 25.70
N THR A 324 36.98 -38.63 26.93
CA THR A 324 37.58 -39.32 28.10
C THR A 324 36.60 -39.42 29.26
N ALA A 325 36.53 -40.60 29.84
CA ALA A 325 35.74 -40.95 31.02
C ALA A 325 36.52 -40.63 32.30
N THR A 326 35.86 -40.07 33.32
CA THR A 326 36.13 -40.43 34.72
C THR A 326 34.88 -40.28 35.57
N ALA A 327 34.64 -41.32 36.37
CA ALA A 327 33.52 -41.52 37.27
C ALA A 327 33.47 -40.53 38.43
N PHE A 328 32.28 -40.29 38.98
CA PHE A 328 32.09 -40.33 40.44
C PHE A 328 30.70 -40.84 40.81
N ARG A 329 30.70 -41.93 41.59
CA ARG A 329 29.59 -42.49 42.37
C ARG A 329 29.00 -41.35 43.23
N GLY A 330 27.68 -41.15 43.30
CA GLY A 330 26.72 -42.05 43.92
C GLY A 330 26.59 -41.72 45.42
N VAL A 331 25.41 -41.30 45.88
CA VAL A 331 24.80 -41.65 47.17
C VAL A 331 23.30 -41.31 47.09
N ARG A 332 22.49 -42.31 47.41
CA ARG A 332 21.03 -42.28 47.57
C ARG A 332 20.65 -41.86 49.00
N ARG A 333 19.35 -41.56 49.14
CA ARG A 333 18.47 -41.55 50.34
C ARG A 333 18.37 -40.16 50.99
N GLY A 334 17.20 -39.65 51.34
CA GLY A 334 15.84 -40.17 51.36
C GLY A 334 15.02 -39.41 52.41
N ARG A 335 13.72 -39.22 52.12
CA ARG A 335 12.60 -38.93 53.05
C ARG A 335 12.77 -37.84 54.13
N GLN A 336 11.89 -36.84 54.13
CA GLN A 336 10.68 -36.88 54.98
C GLN A 336 9.75 -35.69 54.68
N ALA A 337 8.46 -35.99 54.72
CA ALA A 337 7.37 -35.03 54.70
C ALA A 337 7.15 -34.45 56.10
N GLN A 338 6.70 -33.19 56.17
CA GLN A 338 5.78 -32.70 57.19
C GLN A 338 5.16 -31.35 56.73
N ARG A 339 3.84 -31.38 56.52
CA ARG A 339 2.90 -30.26 56.75
C ARG A 339 2.31 -30.47 58.18
N PRO A 340 1.43 -29.60 58.73
CA PRO A 340 1.09 -28.20 58.43
C PRO A 340 1.11 -27.29 59.68
N GLY A 341 0.91 -25.99 59.45
CA GLY A 341 0.51 -24.97 60.42
C GLY A 341 0.08 -23.74 59.66
#